data_AF-A0A2G0Q1I0-F1
#
_entry.id   AF-A0A2G0Q1I0-F1
#
_cell.length_a   1.000
_cell.length_b   1.000
_cell.length_c   1.000
_cell.angle_alpha   90.00
_cell.angle_beta   90.00
_cell.angle_gamma   90.00
#
_symmetry.space_group_name_H-M   'P 1'
#
loop_
_entity.id
_entity.type
_entity.pdbx_description
1 polymer ?
#
loop_
_entity_poly.entity_id
_entity_poly.type
_entity_poly.pdbx_seq_one_letter_code
_entity_poly.pdbx_strand_id
1 'polypeptide(L)'
;MISGVNFKVIIQLQDSFTRNAENQAFLVETVNGIDTLKSMAVEPQIIRKWDNQMAAYVAAGFKTQTLSTLANESVSLIGKLVTVATLWLGARLVIEGQLSVGELIAFNMLAGRVSGPIMRLAQLWTSFQQTGVSVQRLGDILNSHTELSQSTRSTVPPLKGQVTFEQVHFRYRPDGSEVLSGVNLSIAAGEIIGVVGRSGSGKSTLTRLLQRLYVPERGRVMVDGMDLALADVSSLRRQIGVVLQDNMLFNRSIRENIALSDPGAPIEVVMHAAKMAGVHEFILELPEGYDTIVGEHGASLSGGQRQRVAIARALIGDPRILIFDEATSALDYESERVVQQASVLQHTAAQEEARRRRETVVAQNRCAMLDLQQEANQKAVILGQELAKAHHQKKLTSLNAPVAGTVQQLAVHTVGGVVTPAQSLMVIVPANQPIEVEAMLENKDVGFVHIGQSVTVKVETFNFTKYGTVDGEVLSVSNDAIEDEKRGLIYSTRIRLKSDHLLVNGQRVALSPGMSITAEIKTDQRRVIDYFLSPLRQHIDESLRER
;
A
#
# COMPACT_ATOMS: atom_id res chain seq x y z
N MET A 1 -0.27 -66.69 26.97
CA MET A 1 1.17 -66.99 26.84
C MET A 1 1.81 -66.26 25.64
N ILE A 2 1.23 -66.37 24.44
CA ILE A 2 1.75 -65.72 23.20
C ILE A 2 1.81 -64.18 23.30
N SER A 3 0.79 -63.53 23.88
CA SER A 3 0.79 -62.06 24.09
C SER A 3 1.91 -61.57 25.04
N GLY A 4 2.25 -62.35 26.08
CA GLY A 4 3.33 -61.98 27.02
C GLY A 4 4.73 -62.17 26.45
N VAL A 5 4.92 -63.16 25.57
CA VAL A 5 6.18 -63.35 24.82
C VAL A 5 6.37 -62.21 23.82
N ASN A 6 5.31 -61.83 23.09
CA ASN A 6 5.37 -60.73 22.13
C ASN A 6 5.67 -59.38 22.80
N PHE A 7 5.04 -59.10 23.95
CA PHE A 7 5.35 -57.89 24.72
C PHE A 7 6.82 -57.85 25.19
N LYS A 8 7.36 -58.99 25.61
CA LYS A 8 8.77 -59.10 26.00
C LYS A 8 9.74 -58.95 24.82
N VAL A 9 9.37 -59.42 23.63
CA VAL A 9 10.12 -59.20 22.38
C VAL A 9 10.15 -57.70 22.04
N ILE A 10 9.03 -56.98 22.17
CA ILE A 10 8.96 -55.53 21.89
C ILE A 10 9.87 -54.74 22.84
N ILE A 11 9.85 -55.04 24.14
CA ILE A 11 10.72 -54.35 25.11
C ILE A 11 12.21 -54.62 24.80
N GLN A 12 12.56 -55.85 24.44
CA GLN A 12 13.96 -56.20 24.13
C GLN A 12 14.43 -55.60 22.80
N LEU A 13 13.53 -55.50 21.81
CA LEU A 13 13.79 -54.77 20.57
C LEU A 13 14.05 -53.29 20.88
N GLN A 14 13.25 -52.67 21.75
CA GLN A 14 13.45 -51.29 22.17
C GLN A 14 14.83 -51.08 22.80
N ASP A 15 15.22 -51.95 23.74
CA ASP A 15 16.54 -51.91 24.40
C ASP A 15 17.68 -52.08 23.38
N SER A 16 17.57 -53.02 22.43
CA SER A 16 18.56 -53.20 21.37
C SER A 16 18.70 -51.96 20.47
N PHE A 17 17.59 -51.33 20.11
CA PHE A 17 17.61 -50.09 19.33
C PHE A 17 18.22 -48.91 20.10
N THR A 18 17.89 -48.76 21.39
CA THR A 18 18.47 -47.69 22.22
C THR A 18 19.98 -47.87 22.33
N ARG A 19 20.45 -49.11 22.58
CA ARG A 19 21.90 -49.41 22.62
C ARG A 19 22.58 -49.16 21.28
N ASN A 20 21.92 -49.46 20.15
CA ASN A 20 22.45 -49.13 18.83
C ASN A 20 22.56 -47.61 18.65
N ALA A 21 21.55 -46.85 19.03
CA ALA A 21 21.59 -45.38 18.97
C ALA A 21 22.72 -44.80 19.83
N GLU A 22 22.92 -45.31 21.07
CA GLU A 22 24.04 -44.94 21.94
C GLU A 22 25.40 -45.26 21.30
N ASN A 23 25.53 -46.43 20.67
CA ASN A 23 26.74 -46.83 19.97
C ASN A 23 27.04 -45.91 18.78
N GLN A 24 26.04 -45.60 17.96
CA GLN A 24 26.21 -44.68 16.82
C GLN A 24 26.58 -43.28 17.30
N ALA A 25 25.93 -42.78 18.36
CA ALA A 25 26.27 -41.49 18.95
C ALA A 25 27.71 -41.47 19.48
N PHE A 26 28.12 -42.51 20.19
CA PHE A 26 29.49 -42.62 20.71
C PHE A 26 30.53 -42.75 19.60
N LEU A 27 30.23 -43.47 18.50
CA LEU A 27 31.10 -43.56 17.33
C LEU A 27 31.31 -42.17 16.72
N VAL A 28 30.21 -41.44 16.47
CA VAL A 28 30.27 -40.09 15.89
C VAL A 28 31.03 -39.13 16.81
N GLU A 29 30.78 -39.16 18.11
CA GLU A 29 31.52 -38.37 19.12
C GLU A 29 33.02 -38.69 19.10
N THR A 30 33.37 -39.99 19.09
CA THR A 30 34.77 -40.45 19.11
C THR A 30 35.51 -40.06 17.83
N VAL A 31 34.86 -40.20 16.67
CA VAL A 31 35.44 -39.83 15.37
C VAL A 31 35.61 -38.31 15.27
N ASN A 32 34.60 -37.54 15.64
CA ASN A 32 34.68 -36.08 15.63
C ASN A 32 35.70 -35.53 16.64
N GLY A 33 35.90 -36.23 17.76
CA GLY A 33 36.84 -35.87 18.81
C GLY A 33 38.24 -36.49 18.66
N ILE A 34 38.56 -37.14 17.53
CA ILE A 34 39.73 -38.02 17.43
C ILE A 34 41.05 -37.34 17.79
N ASP A 35 41.25 -36.07 17.42
CA ASP A 35 42.46 -35.30 17.76
C ASP A 35 42.60 -35.09 19.27
N THR A 36 41.47 -34.83 19.96
CA THR A 36 41.43 -34.70 21.42
C THR A 36 41.77 -36.04 22.08
N LEU A 37 41.18 -37.13 21.59
CA LEU A 37 41.49 -38.46 22.09
C LEU A 37 42.96 -38.85 21.92
N LYS A 38 43.52 -38.56 20.74
CA LYS A 38 44.91 -38.84 20.38
C LYS A 38 45.89 -38.03 21.21
N SER A 39 45.65 -36.73 21.37
CA SER A 39 46.48 -35.84 22.18
C SER A 39 46.49 -36.21 23.67
N MET A 40 45.39 -36.78 24.17
CA MET A 40 45.28 -37.25 25.55
C MET A 40 45.73 -38.72 25.74
N ALA A 41 46.08 -39.42 24.65
CA ALA A 41 46.48 -40.83 24.66
C ALA A 41 45.48 -41.77 25.38
N VAL A 42 44.17 -41.48 25.26
CA VAL A 42 43.09 -42.22 25.94
C VAL A 42 42.44 -43.30 25.07
N GLU A 43 43.00 -43.60 23.89
CA GLU A 43 42.42 -44.58 22.96
C GLU A 43 42.16 -45.95 23.60
N PRO A 44 43.05 -46.51 24.44
CA PRO A 44 42.79 -47.80 25.08
C PRO A 44 41.54 -47.79 25.97
N GLN A 45 41.24 -46.68 26.64
CA GLN A 45 40.04 -46.55 27.49
C GLN A 45 38.77 -46.47 26.64
N ILE A 46 38.86 -45.76 25.51
CA ILE A 46 37.73 -45.52 24.60
C ILE A 46 37.40 -46.77 23.79
N ILE A 47 38.43 -47.50 23.33
CA ILE A 47 38.25 -48.82 22.70
C ILE A 47 37.58 -49.79 23.69
N ARG A 48 38.02 -49.84 24.95
CA ARG A 48 37.36 -50.67 25.98
C ARG A 48 35.91 -50.28 26.20
N LYS A 49 35.60 -48.98 26.20
CA LYS A 49 34.22 -48.48 26.32
C LYS A 49 33.39 -48.93 25.10
N TRP A 50 33.92 -48.78 23.89
CA TRP A 50 33.31 -49.30 22.66
C TRP A 50 33.03 -50.79 22.74
N ASP A 51 34.02 -51.59 23.11
CA ASP A 51 33.89 -53.05 23.22
C ASP A 51 32.81 -53.44 24.21
N ASN A 52 32.73 -52.75 25.37
CA ASN A 52 31.70 -53.00 26.36
C ASN A 52 30.30 -52.65 25.84
N GLN A 53 30.14 -51.51 25.14
CA GLN A 53 28.84 -51.12 24.59
C GLN A 53 28.43 -52.02 23.41
N MET A 54 29.38 -52.42 22.56
CA MET A 54 29.18 -53.42 21.50
C MET A 54 28.76 -54.76 22.09
N ALA A 55 29.45 -55.25 23.11
CA ALA A 55 29.10 -56.49 23.80
C ALA A 55 27.70 -56.40 24.41
N ALA A 56 27.35 -55.26 25.02
CA ALA A 56 26.03 -55.00 25.58
C ALA A 56 24.93 -54.99 24.49
N TYR A 57 25.19 -54.37 23.33
CA TYR A 57 24.28 -54.38 22.18
C TYR A 57 24.11 -55.78 21.59
N VAL A 58 25.21 -56.49 21.36
CA VAL A 58 25.20 -57.87 20.84
C VAL A 58 24.47 -58.81 21.81
N ALA A 59 24.69 -58.69 23.12
CA ALA A 59 23.99 -59.50 24.11
C ALA A 59 22.47 -59.23 24.11
N ALA A 60 22.06 -57.96 24.00
CA ALA A 60 20.65 -57.58 23.90
C ALA A 60 20.02 -58.09 22.58
N GLY A 61 20.74 -57.93 21.47
CA GLY A 61 20.33 -58.43 20.16
C GLY A 61 20.21 -59.95 20.12
N PHE A 62 21.18 -60.67 20.70
CA PHE A 62 21.17 -62.13 20.78
C PHE A 62 20.01 -62.64 21.63
N LYS A 63 19.72 -62.00 22.77
CA LYS A 63 18.56 -62.33 23.61
C LYS A 63 17.24 -62.15 22.87
N THR A 64 17.12 -61.04 22.13
CA THR A 64 15.95 -60.72 21.30
C THR A 64 15.79 -61.74 20.17
N GLN A 65 16.87 -62.05 19.48
CA GLN A 65 16.88 -63.01 18.38
C GLN A 65 16.58 -64.42 18.87
N THR A 66 17.15 -64.85 20.00
CA THR A 66 16.88 -66.16 20.58
C THR A 66 15.41 -66.29 20.99
N LEU A 67 14.83 -65.25 21.60
CA LEU A 67 13.42 -65.23 21.96
C LEU A 67 12.50 -65.28 20.72
N SER A 68 12.87 -64.53 19.67
CA SER A 68 12.17 -64.54 18.38
C SER A 68 12.25 -65.91 17.69
N THR A 69 13.44 -66.51 17.62
CA THR A 69 13.65 -67.85 17.07
C THR A 69 12.88 -68.90 17.86
N LEU A 70 12.91 -68.85 19.20
CA LEU A 70 12.14 -69.77 20.04
C LEU A 70 10.64 -69.65 19.77
N ALA A 71 10.12 -68.42 19.62
CA ALA A 71 8.73 -68.20 19.26
C ALA A 71 8.39 -68.79 17.88
N ASN A 72 9.21 -68.53 16.87
CA ASN A 72 9.01 -69.04 15.50
C ASN A 72 9.12 -70.57 15.42
N GLU A 73 10.11 -71.17 16.08
CA GLU A 73 10.28 -72.62 16.14
C GLU A 73 9.16 -73.29 16.93
N SER A 74 8.58 -72.62 17.93
CA SER A 74 7.39 -73.15 18.64
C SER A 74 6.18 -73.25 17.69
N VAL A 75 5.98 -72.27 16.80
CA VAL A 75 4.93 -72.33 15.77
C VAL A 75 5.22 -73.46 14.77
N SER A 76 6.49 -73.61 14.35
CA SER A 76 6.95 -74.70 13.47
C SER A 76 6.73 -76.08 14.09
N LEU A 77 7.03 -76.24 15.38
CA LEU A 77 6.83 -77.48 16.13
C LEU A 77 5.35 -77.88 16.17
N ILE A 78 4.46 -76.92 16.45
CA ILE A 78 3.01 -77.17 16.41
C ILE A 78 2.59 -77.65 15.01
N GLY A 79 3.08 -77.00 13.95
CA GLY A 79 2.82 -77.44 12.57
C GLY A 79 3.27 -78.88 12.31
N LYS A 80 4.48 -79.25 12.76
CA LYS A 80 4.99 -80.63 12.61
C LYS A 80 4.17 -81.65 13.42
N LEU A 81 3.77 -81.31 14.65
CA LEU A 81 2.93 -82.17 15.48
C LEU A 81 1.55 -82.40 14.84
N VAL A 82 0.96 -81.38 14.23
CA VAL A 82 -0.29 -81.51 13.46
C VAL A 82 -0.10 -82.48 12.30
N THR A 83 1.02 -82.39 11.55
CA THR A 83 1.33 -83.33 10.47
C THR A 83 1.48 -84.77 10.97
N VAL A 84 2.19 -84.99 12.08
CA VAL A 84 2.35 -86.33 12.67
C VAL A 84 1.01 -86.89 13.14
N ALA A 85 0.20 -86.09 13.85
CA ALA A 85 -1.13 -86.49 14.30
C ALA A 85 -2.04 -86.84 13.12
N THR A 86 -1.98 -86.05 12.05
CA THR A 86 -2.73 -86.29 10.81
C THR A 86 -2.34 -87.62 10.16
N LEU A 87 -1.04 -87.89 10.04
CA LEU A 87 -0.55 -89.16 9.49
C LEU A 87 -0.90 -90.36 10.36
N TRP A 88 -0.78 -90.22 11.69
CA TRP A 88 -1.08 -91.30 12.63
C TRP A 88 -2.57 -91.67 12.64
N LEU A 89 -3.45 -90.67 12.75
CA LEU A 89 -4.91 -90.87 12.67
C LEU A 89 -5.30 -91.43 11.31
N GLY A 90 -4.77 -90.85 10.23
CA GLY A 90 -5.04 -91.29 8.88
C GLY A 90 -4.60 -92.73 8.62
N ALA A 91 -3.40 -93.12 9.06
CA ALA A 91 -2.91 -94.49 8.93
C ALA A 91 -3.78 -95.49 9.71
N ARG A 92 -4.23 -95.13 10.92
CA ARG A 92 -5.14 -95.96 11.71
C ARG A 92 -6.47 -96.21 10.99
N LEU A 93 -7.06 -95.17 10.39
CA LEU A 93 -8.31 -95.29 9.63
C LEU A 93 -8.17 -96.14 8.37
N VAL A 94 -6.99 -96.12 7.73
CA VAL A 94 -6.66 -97.01 6.61
C VAL A 94 -6.56 -98.46 7.07
N ILE A 95 -5.91 -98.73 8.21
CA ILE A 95 -5.82 -100.09 8.79
C ILE A 95 -7.21 -100.63 9.18
N GLU A 96 -8.09 -99.78 9.68
CA GLU A 96 -9.47 -100.11 10.03
C GLU A 96 -10.41 -100.23 8.80
N GLY A 97 -9.91 -99.98 7.58
CA GLY A 97 -10.66 -100.12 6.32
C GLY A 97 -11.66 -98.98 6.04
N GLN A 98 -11.60 -97.89 6.80
CA GLN A 98 -12.49 -96.73 6.65
C GLN A 98 -12.01 -95.72 5.60
N LEU A 99 -10.72 -95.79 5.22
CA LEU A 99 -10.07 -94.92 4.25
C LEU A 99 -9.16 -95.75 3.33
N SER A 100 -9.08 -95.37 2.06
CA SER A 100 -8.09 -95.89 1.13
C SER A 100 -6.74 -95.17 1.30
N VAL A 101 -5.66 -95.84 0.87
CA VAL A 101 -4.31 -95.25 0.86
C VAL A 101 -4.27 -93.98 -0.01
N GLY A 102 -5.00 -93.97 -1.12
CA GLY A 102 -5.09 -92.80 -2.02
C GLY A 102 -5.79 -91.61 -1.37
N GLU A 103 -6.86 -91.83 -0.62
CA GLU A 103 -7.57 -90.78 0.12
C GLU A 103 -6.70 -90.18 1.23
N LEU A 104 -5.90 -90.99 1.94
CA LEU A 104 -4.94 -90.48 2.92
C LEU A 104 -3.89 -89.56 2.29
N ILE A 105 -3.33 -89.95 1.14
CA ILE A 105 -2.37 -89.13 0.39
C ILE A 105 -3.03 -87.82 -0.06
N ALA A 106 -4.25 -87.89 -0.61
CA ALA A 106 -5.02 -86.72 -1.04
C ALA A 106 -5.33 -85.78 0.12
N PHE A 107 -5.75 -86.31 1.28
CA PHE A 107 -5.99 -85.51 2.49
C PHE A 107 -4.71 -84.83 2.98
N ASN A 108 -3.58 -85.53 3.03
CA ASN A 108 -2.30 -84.95 3.44
C ASN A 108 -1.89 -83.80 2.51
N MET A 109 -2.03 -83.96 1.19
CA MET A 109 -1.77 -82.91 0.21
C MET A 109 -2.68 -81.69 0.41
N LEU A 110 -3.98 -81.90 0.63
CA LEU A 110 -4.95 -80.83 0.87
C LEU A 110 -4.71 -80.12 2.22
N ALA A 111 -4.44 -80.88 3.28
CA ALA A 111 -4.13 -80.38 4.62
C ALA A 111 -2.85 -79.53 4.61
N GLY A 112 -1.83 -79.92 3.84
CA GLY A 112 -0.62 -79.13 3.64
C GLY A 112 -0.90 -77.78 2.95
N ARG A 113 -1.79 -77.76 1.94
CA ARG A 113 -2.21 -76.52 1.26
C ARG A 113 -2.97 -75.56 2.17
N VAL A 114 -3.69 -76.05 3.17
CA VAL A 114 -4.44 -75.23 4.13
C VAL A 114 -3.56 -74.79 5.32
N SER A 115 -2.72 -75.68 5.84
CA SER A 115 -1.85 -75.39 6.99
C SER A 115 -0.79 -74.34 6.67
N GLY A 116 -0.25 -74.34 5.45
CA GLY A 116 0.79 -73.40 5.03
C GLY A 116 0.39 -71.91 5.14
N PRO A 117 -0.74 -71.48 4.55
CA PRO A 117 -1.28 -70.13 4.73
C PRO A 117 -1.58 -69.75 6.18
N ILE A 118 -2.13 -70.67 6.98
CA ILE A 118 -2.43 -70.41 8.41
C ILE A 118 -1.15 -70.10 9.19
N MET A 119 -0.08 -70.88 8.96
CA MET A 119 1.23 -70.63 9.57
C MET A 119 1.84 -69.30 9.12
N ARG A 120 1.68 -68.94 7.83
CA ARG A 120 2.11 -67.63 7.33
C ARG A 120 1.37 -66.46 8.00
N LEU A 121 0.07 -66.58 8.26
CA LEU A 121 -0.68 -65.55 9.00
C LEU A 121 -0.16 -65.37 10.43
N ALA A 122 0.18 -66.46 11.11
CA ALA A 122 0.77 -66.40 12.45
C ALA A 122 2.14 -65.70 12.45
N GLN A 123 2.97 -65.95 11.44
CA GLN A 123 4.27 -65.27 11.27
C GLN A 123 4.09 -63.78 10.92
N LEU A 124 3.18 -63.48 9.99
CA LEU A 124 2.87 -62.10 9.58
C LEU A 124 2.38 -61.26 10.76
N TRP A 125 1.63 -61.83 11.70
CA TRP A 125 1.22 -61.12 12.91
C TRP A 125 2.41 -60.62 13.73
N THR A 126 3.43 -61.47 13.92
CA THR A 126 4.66 -61.09 14.63
C THR A 126 5.43 -60.00 13.87
N SER A 127 5.55 -60.13 12.54
CA SER A 127 6.18 -59.10 11.70
C SER A 127 5.43 -57.78 11.75
N PHE A 128 4.09 -57.81 11.72
CA PHE A 128 3.24 -56.62 11.80
C PHE A 128 3.45 -55.86 13.10
N GLN A 129 3.56 -56.56 14.24
CA GLN A 129 3.87 -55.95 15.52
C GLN A 129 5.24 -55.27 15.53
N GLN A 130 6.27 -55.90 14.93
CA GLN A 130 7.61 -55.31 14.82
C GLN A 130 7.61 -54.05 13.94
N THR A 131 6.95 -54.11 12.78
CA THR A 131 6.80 -52.96 11.88
C THR A 131 6.03 -51.82 12.54
N GLY A 132 5.02 -52.12 13.36
CA GLY A 132 4.26 -51.13 14.10
C GLY A 132 5.12 -50.22 15.00
N VAL A 133 6.15 -50.78 15.65
CA VAL A 133 7.09 -49.99 16.47
C VAL A 133 7.92 -49.03 15.63
N SER A 134 8.39 -49.45 14.46
CA SER A 134 9.10 -48.58 13.52
C SER A 134 8.21 -47.46 12.99
N VAL A 135 6.94 -47.76 12.68
CA VAL A 135 5.95 -46.76 12.24
C VAL A 135 5.65 -45.75 13.35
N GLN A 136 5.53 -46.18 14.61
CA GLN A 136 5.33 -45.26 15.73
C GLN A 136 6.47 -44.25 15.86
N ARG A 137 7.73 -44.70 15.76
CA ARG A 137 8.90 -43.80 15.81
C ARG A 137 8.96 -42.83 14.62
N LEU A 138 8.62 -43.30 13.42
CA LEU A 138 8.47 -42.41 12.27
C LEU A 138 7.37 -41.38 12.54
N GLY A 139 6.27 -41.80 13.17
CA GLY A 139 5.21 -40.94 13.65
C GLY A 139 5.69 -39.89 14.65
N ASP A 140 6.54 -40.24 15.62
CA ASP A 140 7.08 -39.29 16.58
C ASP A 140 7.87 -38.14 15.90
N ILE A 141 8.59 -38.45 14.81
CA ILE A 141 9.33 -37.45 14.02
C ILE A 141 8.37 -36.66 13.13
N LEU A 142 7.53 -37.34 12.34
CA LEU A 142 6.64 -36.71 11.36
C LEU A 142 5.55 -35.85 11.99
N ASN A 143 5.08 -36.22 13.19
CA ASN A 143 4.07 -35.47 13.93
C ASN A 143 4.69 -34.45 14.91
N SER A 144 6.01 -34.29 14.91
CA SER A 144 6.65 -33.24 15.71
C SER A 144 6.22 -31.86 15.19
N HIS A 145 6.03 -30.92 16.12
CA HIS A 145 5.63 -29.57 15.75
C HIS A 145 6.77 -28.91 14.97
N THR A 146 6.49 -28.55 13.72
CA THR A 146 7.45 -27.81 12.89
C THR A 146 7.50 -26.34 13.32
N GLU A 147 8.58 -25.67 12.94
CA GLU A 147 8.68 -24.21 13.01
C GLU A 147 7.61 -23.60 12.08
N LEU A 148 6.38 -23.44 12.60
CA LEU A 148 5.13 -23.03 11.93
C LEU A 148 5.31 -22.54 10.48
N SER A 149 5.02 -23.43 9.54
CA SER A 149 5.07 -23.17 8.10
C SER A 149 3.89 -22.33 7.61
N GLN A 150 4.20 -21.09 7.24
CA GLN A 150 3.81 -20.40 5.99
C GLN A 150 2.35 -19.97 5.67
N SER A 151 1.27 -20.50 6.24
CA SER A 151 -0.07 -20.19 5.64
C SER A 151 -0.71 -18.84 6.01
N THR A 152 -0.31 -18.19 7.10
CA THR A 152 -0.97 -16.95 7.61
C THR A 152 -0.02 -15.78 7.84
N ARG A 153 1.25 -15.90 7.47
CA ARG A 153 2.27 -14.88 7.77
C ARG A 153 2.60 -14.05 6.53
N SER A 154 2.77 -12.75 6.75
CA SER A 154 3.08 -11.81 5.67
C SER A 154 4.55 -11.92 5.28
N THR A 155 4.82 -11.98 3.97
CA THR A 155 6.19 -11.87 3.44
C THR A 155 6.83 -10.60 3.95
N VAL A 156 8.04 -10.70 4.48
CA VAL A 156 8.76 -9.53 5.02
C VAL A 156 9.13 -8.61 3.84
N PRO A 157 8.69 -7.33 3.85
CA PRO A 157 9.10 -6.37 2.82
C PRO A 157 10.61 -6.10 2.89
N PRO A 158 11.19 -5.42 1.88
CA PRO A 158 12.58 -5.00 1.94
C PRO A 158 12.88 -4.21 3.21
N LEU A 159 13.77 -4.75 4.04
CA LEU A 159 14.11 -4.17 5.34
C LEU A 159 14.91 -2.87 5.17
N LYS A 160 14.64 -1.89 6.03
CA LYS A 160 15.52 -0.73 6.25
C LYS A 160 16.59 -1.05 7.29
N GLY A 161 16.30 -1.96 8.23
CA GLY A 161 17.27 -2.47 9.20
C GLY A 161 17.19 -1.86 10.60
N GLN A 162 16.09 -1.19 10.96
CA GLN A 162 15.85 -0.77 12.34
C GLN A 162 15.48 -2.00 13.18
N VAL A 163 16.13 -2.20 14.33
CA VAL A 163 15.87 -3.34 15.22
C VAL A 163 15.42 -2.84 16.59
N THR A 164 14.39 -3.45 17.16
CA THR A 164 13.89 -3.10 18.50
C THR A 164 13.58 -4.35 19.32
N PHE A 165 14.16 -4.44 20.51
CA PHE A 165 13.81 -5.38 21.56
C PHE A 165 13.01 -4.61 22.61
N GLU A 166 11.81 -5.07 22.92
CA GLU A 166 10.94 -4.46 23.94
C GLU A 166 10.63 -5.47 25.04
N GLN A 167 11.12 -5.18 26.25
CA GLN A 167 10.91 -5.98 27.47
C GLN A 167 11.13 -7.49 27.23
N VAL A 168 12.22 -7.84 26.56
CA VAL A 168 12.44 -9.23 26.13
C VAL A 168 12.91 -10.09 27.30
N HIS A 169 12.13 -11.12 27.57
CA HIS A 169 12.42 -12.19 28.53
C HIS A 169 12.56 -13.52 27.81
N PHE A 170 13.62 -14.28 28.09
CA PHE A 170 13.86 -15.55 27.41
C PHE A 170 14.62 -16.58 28.24
N ARG A 171 14.21 -17.84 28.10
CA ARG A 171 14.86 -19.05 28.62
C ARG A 171 14.86 -20.16 27.55
N TYR A 172 15.89 -21.00 27.52
CA TYR A 172 15.98 -22.11 26.57
C TYR A 172 15.09 -23.30 26.94
N ARG A 173 14.86 -23.52 28.24
CA ARG A 173 13.99 -24.57 28.77
C ARG A 173 12.99 -23.93 29.72
N PRO A 174 11.72 -24.37 29.74
CA PRO A 174 10.70 -23.84 30.66
C PRO A 174 11.17 -23.83 32.12
N ASP A 175 11.78 -24.93 32.57
CA ASP A 175 12.29 -25.11 33.93
C ASP A 175 13.74 -24.59 34.11
N GLY A 176 14.30 -23.96 33.08
CA GLY A 176 15.66 -23.43 33.09
C GLY A 176 15.75 -22.03 33.69
N SER A 177 16.99 -21.59 33.93
CA SER A 177 17.25 -20.21 34.31
C SER A 177 16.94 -19.26 33.16
N GLU A 178 16.40 -18.09 33.51
CA GLU A 178 16.21 -17.00 32.56
C GLU A 178 17.58 -16.48 32.09
N VAL A 179 17.74 -16.33 30.76
CA VAL A 179 18.99 -15.88 30.12
C VAL A 179 18.92 -14.40 29.77
N LEU A 180 17.75 -13.92 29.34
CA LEU A 180 17.49 -12.51 29.11
C LEU A 180 16.33 -12.09 30.01
N SER A 181 16.53 -11.03 30.79
CA SER A 181 15.56 -10.54 31.77
C SER A 181 15.20 -9.08 31.48
N GLY A 182 14.12 -8.84 30.74
CA GLY A 182 13.58 -7.49 30.50
C GLY A 182 14.45 -6.61 29.60
N VAL A 183 15.08 -7.17 28.57
CA VAL A 183 15.98 -6.43 27.69
C VAL A 183 15.22 -5.44 26.81
N ASN A 184 15.64 -4.17 26.83
CA ASN A 184 15.18 -3.13 25.92
C ASN A 184 16.37 -2.59 25.13
N LEU A 185 16.29 -2.66 23.80
CA LEU A 185 17.36 -2.23 22.91
C LEU A 185 16.75 -1.70 21.62
N SER A 186 17.16 -0.53 21.16
CA SER A 186 16.76 0.02 19.87
C SER A 186 18.01 0.36 19.07
N ILE A 187 18.10 -0.15 17.86
CA ILE A 187 19.21 0.05 16.92
C ILE A 187 18.63 0.71 15.67
N ALA A 188 19.17 1.85 15.29
CA ALA A 188 18.75 2.57 14.09
C ALA A 188 19.26 1.87 12.82
N ALA A 189 18.55 2.08 11.70
CA ALA A 189 18.97 1.56 10.40
C ALA A 189 20.37 2.09 10.02
N GLY A 190 21.30 1.19 9.69
CA GLY A 190 22.68 1.53 9.32
C GLY A 190 23.61 1.86 10.50
N GLU A 191 23.12 1.76 11.74
CA GLU A 191 23.92 1.91 12.95
C GLU A 191 24.78 0.67 13.20
N ILE A 192 26.03 0.86 13.63
CA ILE A 192 26.93 -0.21 14.04
C ILE A 192 26.97 -0.23 15.56
N ILE A 193 26.55 -1.35 16.16
CA ILE A 193 26.54 -1.56 17.60
C ILE A 193 27.41 -2.76 17.99
N GLY A 194 28.21 -2.59 19.04
CA GLY A 194 28.95 -3.68 19.69
C GLY A 194 28.25 -4.11 20.98
N VAL A 195 27.87 -5.38 21.09
CA VAL A 195 27.29 -5.94 22.32
C VAL A 195 28.40 -6.65 23.11
N VAL A 196 28.81 -6.06 24.22
CA VAL A 196 29.87 -6.60 25.08
C VAL A 196 29.32 -7.09 26.42
N GLY A 197 29.94 -8.14 26.97
CA GLY A 197 29.50 -8.74 28.22
C GLY A 197 30.24 -10.03 28.52
N ARG A 198 30.19 -10.47 29.78
CA ARG A 198 30.83 -11.72 30.23
C ARG A 198 30.30 -12.93 29.45
N SER A 199 31.05 -14.03 29.43
CA SER A 199 30.53 -15.29 28.89
C SER A 199 29.24 -15.68 29.62
N GLY A 200 28.25 -16.19 28.88
CA GLY A 200 26.93 -16.52 29.42
C GLY A 200 25.97 -15.33 29.63
N SER A 201 26.35 -14.09 29.34
CA SER A 201 25.47 -12.91 29.52
C SER A 201 24.32 -12.78 28.51
N GLY A 202 24.09 -13.79 27.66
CA GLY A 202 23.00 -13.81 26.68
C GLY A 202 23.27 -13.11 25.35
N LYS A 203 24.52 -12.73 25.03
CA LYS A 203 24.88 -12.04 23.76
C LYS A 203 24.45 -12.83 22.51
N SER A 204 24.88 -14.08 22.40
CA SER A 204 24.48 -14.96 21.29
C SER A 204 22.99 -15.34 21.35
N THR A 205 22.33 -15.18 22.49
CA THR A 205 20.88 -15.36 22.57
C THR A 205 20.14 -14.20 21.90
N LEU A 206 20.63 -12.95 22.03
CA LEU A 206 20.06 -11.80 21.31
C LEU A 206 20.13 -12.00 19.80
N THR A 207 21.28 -12.46 19.28
CA THR A 207 21.46 -12.72 17.85
C THR A 207 20.53 -13.84 17.36
N ARG A 208 20.34 -14.90 18.15
CA ARG A 208 19.41 -16.01 17.82
C ARG A 208 17.94 -15.58 17.83
N LEU A 209 17.54 -14.68 18.72
CA LEU A 209 16.19 -14.12 18.75
C LEU A 209 15.93 -13.20 17.55
N LEU A 210 16.92 -12.39 17.14
CA LEU A 210 16.84 -11.54 15.95
C LEU A 210 16.72 -12.35 14.65
N GLN A 211 17.41 -13.49 14.58
CA GLN A 211 17.26 -14.48 13.48
C GLN A 211 15.96 -15.30 13.58
N ARG A 212 15.19 -15.09 14.66
CA ARG A 212 14.00 -15.86 15.02
C ARG A 212 14.25 -17.36 15.00
N LEU A 213 15.40 -17.79 15.54
CA LEU A 213 15.67 -19.20 15.85
C LEU A 213 14.95 -19.64 17.13
N TYR A 214 14.62 -18.65 17.97
CA TYR A 214 13.78 -18.80 19.15
C TYR A 214 12.78 -17.64 19.20
N VAL A 215 11.70 -17.84 19.96
CA VAL A 215 10.68 -16.82 20.23
C VAL A 215 10.80 -16.44 21.72
N PRO A 216 10.77 -15.14 22.07
CA PRO A 216 10.82 -14.72 23.46
C PRO A 216 9.61 -15.22 24.25
N GLU A 217 9.78 -15.47 25.56
CA GLU A 217 8.68 -15.86 26.45
C GLU A 217 7.77 -14.67 26.77
N ARG A 218 8.37 -13.49 26.94
CA ARG A 218 7.67 -12.21 27.11
C ARG A 218 8.38 -11.10 26.38
N GLY A 219 7.65 -10.03 26.08
CA GLY A 219 8.14 -8.96 25.22
C GLY A 219 8.11 -9.37 23.75
N ARG A 220 8.76 -8.56 22.92
CA ARG A 220 8.79 -8.78 21.46
C ARG A 220 10.08 -8.27 20.85
N VAL A 221 10.44 -8.87 19.73
CA VAL A 221 11.56 -8.46 18.87
C VAL A 221 10.96 -7.98 17.56
N MET A 222 11.32 -6.78 17.14
CA MET A 222 10.77 -6.13 15.96
C MET A 222 11.87 -5.69 15.02
N VAL A 223 11.58 -5.73 13.73
CA VAL A 223 12.41 -5.13 12.69
C VAL A 223 11.55 -4.19 11.85
N ASP A 224 11.98 -2.93 11.71
CA ASP A 224 11.24 -1.86 11.03
C ASP A 224 9.79 -1.70 11.53
N GLY A 225 9.57 -1.94 12.82
CA GLY A 225 8.26 -1.91 13.48
C GLY A 225 7.40 -3.16 13.29
N MET A 226 7.85 -4.16 12.52
CA MET A 226 7.18 -5.46 12.38
C MET A 226 7.64 -6.43 13.46
N ASP A 227 6.70 -7.01 14.21
CA ASP A 227 6.98 -8.09 15.14
C ASP A 227 7.45 -9.36 14.41
N LEU A 228 8.65 -9.83 14.78
CA LEU A 228 9.24 -11.03 14.20
C LEU A 228 8.40 -12.27 14.49
N ALA A 229 7.59 -12.30 15.56
CA ALA A 229 6.66 -13.39 15.82
C ALA A 229 5.62 -13.57 14.70
N LEU A 230 5.35 -12.54 13.89
CA LEU A 230 4.40 -12.54 12.77
C LEU A 230 5.05 -12.62 11.38
N ALA A 231 6.36 -12.37 11.29
CA ALA A 231 7.11 -12.39 10.03
C ALA A 231 7.10 -13.78 9.36
N ASP A 232 7.35 -13.86 8.06
CA ASP A 232 7.76 -15.14 7.44
C ASP A 232 9.27 -15.37 7.70
N VAL A 233 9.62 -16.58 8.15
CA VAL A 233 10.97 -16.93 8.61
C VAL A 233 11.98 -16.89 7.45
N SER A 234 11.60 -17.44 6.30
CA SER A 234 12.50 -17.58 5.15
C SER A 234 12.81 -16.21 4.52
N SER A 235 11.80 -15.35 4.35
CA SER A 235 11.99 -14.00 3.84
C SER A 235 12.76 -13.09 4.79
N LEU A 236 12.61 -13.27 6.11
CA LEU A 236 13.43 -12.58 7.11
C LEU A 236 14.90 -12.98 6.99
N ARG A 237 15.20 -14.30 7.08
CA ARG A 237 16.58 -14.81 7.11
C ARG A 237 17.34 -14.56 5.81
N ARG A 238 16.66 -14.41 4.67
CA ARG A 238 17.30 -14.00 3.39
C ARG A 238 17.84 -12.57 3.42
N GLN A 239 17.30 -11.71 4.27
CA GLN A 239 17.70 -10.30 4.38
C GLN A 239 18.66 -10.05 5.56
N ILE A 240 18.98 -11.09 6.33
CA ILE A 240 19.92 -11.04 7.46
C ILE A 240 21.15 -11.87 7.14
N GLY A 241 22.33 -11.24 7.15
CA GLY A 241 23.62 -11.92 7.04
C GLY A 241 24.14 -12.26 8.43
N VAL A 242 24.64 -13.48 8.62
CA VAL A 242 25.14 -13.93 9.92
C VAL A 242 26.48 -14.62 9.75
N VAL A 243 27.46 -14.18 10.53
CA VAL A 243 28.77 -14.81 10.69
C VAL A 243 28.83 -15.34 12.10
N LEU A 244 28.85 -16.67 12.23
CA LEU A 244 28.88 -17.36 13.52
C LEU A 244 30.32 -17.46 14.04
N GLN A 245 30.46 -17.79 15.32
CA GLN A 245 31.74 -18.10 15.94
C GLN A 245 32.39 -19.33 15.28
N ASP A 246 31.65 -20.44 15.23
CA ASP A 246 32.08 -21.67 14.55
C ASP A 246 31.52 -21.71 13.12
N ASN A 247 32.35 -21.30 12.18
CA ASN A 247 32.00 -21.26 10.76
C ASN A 247 32.16 -22.63 10.10
N MET A 248 31.10 -23.42 10.13
CA MET A 248 31.05 -24.69 9.40
C MET A 248 30.94 -24.44 7.88
N LEU A 249 31.83 -25.07 7.13
CA LEU A 249 31.73 -25.20 5.69
C LEU A 249 31.22 -26.60 5.32
N PHE A 250 30.35 -26.67 4.33
CA PHE A 250 29.86 -27.93 3.79
C PHE A 250 30.94 -28.56 2.92
N ASN A 251 30.97 -29.90 2.87
CA ASN A 251 31.86 -30.65 1.98
C ASN A 251 31.43 -30.49 0.51
N ARG A 252 31.77 -29.34 -0.05
CA ARG A 252 31.36 -28.78 -1.34
C ARG A 252 32.44 -27.83 -1.87
N SER A 253 32.31 -27.32 -3.08
CA SER A 253 33.26 -26.33 -3.58
C SER A 253 33.19 -25.01 -2.79
N ILE A 254 34.24 -24.17 -2.89
CA ILE A 254 34.22 -22.84 -2.29
C ILE A 254 33.07 -22.01 -2.85
N ARG A 255 32.84 -22.07 -4.17
CA ARG A 255 31.70 -21.42 -4.83
C ARG A 255 30.38 -21.80 -4.19
N GLU A 256 30.10 -23.09 -4.04
CA GLU A 256 28.85 -23.60 -3.46
C GLU A 256 28.71 -23.24 -1.99
N ASN A 257 29.83 -23.14 -1.26
CA ASN A 257 29.83 -22.69 0.12
C ASN A 257 29.48 -21.20 0.25
N ILE A 258 29.97 -20.35 -0.65
CA ILE A 258 29.62 -18.91 -0.67
C ILE A 258 28.18 -18.74 -1.15
N ALA A 259 27.79 -19.41 -2.23
CA ALA A 259 26.47 -19.35 -2.87
C ALA A 259 25.43 -20.29 -2.23
N LEU A 260 25.51 -20.52 -0.91
CA LEU A 260 24.66 -21.51 -0.23
C LEU A 260 23.17 -21.15 -0.31
N SER A 261 22.85 -19.85 -0.27
CA SER A 261 21.47 -19.34 -0.35
C SER A 261 20.88 -19.38 -1.75
N ASP A 262 21.73 -19.33 -2.78
CA ASP A 262 21.36 -19.41 -4.19
C ASP A 262 22.46 -20.15 -4.98
N PRO A 263 22.38 -21.49 -5.07
CA PRO A 263 23.36 -22.30 -5.80
C PRO A 263 23.45 -21.95 -7.29
N GLY A 264 22.42 -21.30 -7.84
CA GLY A 264 22.36 -20.84 -9.23
C GLY A 264 23.04 -19.48 -9.47
N ALA A 265 23.57 -18.84 -8.42
CA ALA A 265 24.16 -17.52 -8.52
C ALA A 265 25.28 -17.48 -9.59
N PRO A 266 25.29 -16.45 -10.45
CA PRO A 266 26.37 -16.23 -11.40
C PRO A 266 27.71 -16.10 -10.68
N ILE A 267 28.78 -16.59 -11.30
CA ILE A 267 30.11 -16.57 -10.70
C ILE A 267 30.59 -15.14 -10.41
N GLU A 268 30.15 -14.13 -11.17
CA GLU A 268 30.54 -12.74 -10.90
C GLU A 268 30.03 -12.25 -9.54
N VAL A 269 28.83 -12.67 -9.13
CA VAL A 269 28.26 -12.33 -7.82
C VAL A 269 29.06 -13.00 -6.70
N VAL A 270 29.42 -14.27 -6.88
CA VAL A 270 30.26 -15.02 -5.93
C VAL A 270 31.65 -14.38 -5.81
N MET A 271 32.27 -14.02 -6.94
CA MET A 271 33.55 -13.32 -6.97
C MET A 271 33.47 -11.95 -6.30
N HIS A 272 32.39 -11.21 -6.51
CA HIS A 272 32.18 -9.92 -5.86
C HIS A 272 32.09 -10.07 -4.33
N ALA A 273 31.28 -11.02 -3.83
CA ALA A 273 31.18 -11.30 -2.40
C ALA A 273 32.53 -11.76 -1.80
N ALA A 274 33.28 -12.61 -2.53
CA ALA A 274 34.60 -13.06 -2.12
C ALA A 274 35.65 -11.93 -2.07
N LYS A 275 35.58 -10.96 -3.01
CA LYS A 275 36.42 -9.77 -3.01
C LYS A 275 36.10 -8.87 -1.83
N MET A 276 34.81 -8.63 -1.55
CA MET A 276 34.38 -7.88 -0.37
C MET A 276 34.87 -8.53 0.93
N ALA A 277 34.82 -9.86 1.01
CA ALA A 277 35.32 -10.58 2.19
C ALA A 277 36.85 -10.75 2.24
N GLY A 278 37.59 -10.29 1.24
CA GLY A 278 39.05 -10.39 1.18
C GLY A 278 39.59 -11.82 1.03
N VAL A 279 38.82 -12.74 0.44
CA VAL A 279 39.22 -14.14 0.22
C VAL A 279 39.47 -14.48 -1.24
N HIS A 280 39.14 -13.58 -2.17
CA HIS A 280 39.30 -13.79 -3.60
C HIS A 280 40.72 -14.19 -4.03
N GLU A 281 41.74 -13.44 -3.62
CA GLU A 281 43.13 -13.69 -4.02
C GLU A 281 43.60 -15.08 -3.57
N PHE A 282 43.31 -15.45 -2.31
CA PHE A 282 43.61 -16.78 -1.79
C PHE A 282 42.89 -17.88 -2.58
N ILE A 283 41.63 -17.66 -2.97
CA ILE A 283 40.90 -18.65 -3.77
C ILE A 283 41.60 -18.87 -5.11
N LEU A 284 42.14 -17.83 -5.75
CA LEU A 284 42.84 -17.95 -7.03
C LEU A 284 44.19 -18.68 -6.92
N GLU A 285 44.79 -18.74 -5.72
CA GLU A 285 46.03 -19.51 -5.47
C GLU A 285 45.76 -21.02 -5.36
N LEU A 286 44.50 -21.43 -5.17
CA LEU A 286 44.14 -22.84 -5.08
C LEU A 286 44.16 -23.53 -6.45
N PRO A 287 44.52 -24.82 -6.53
CA PRO A 287 44.64 -25.55 -7.80
C PRO A 287 43.39 -25.51 -8.69
N GLU A 288 42.21 -25.52 -8.07
CA GLU A 288 40.91 -25.52 -8.75
C GLU A 288 40.14 -24.20 -8.52
N GLY A 289 40.80 -23.17 -7.99
CA GLY A 289 40.17 -21.88 -7.76
C GLY A 289 38.90 -21.99 -6.91
N TYR A 290 37.80 -21.45 -7.44
CA TYR A 290 36.47 -21.49 -6.83
C TYR A 290 35.83 -22.88 -6.75
N ASP A 291 36.28 -23.80 -7.60
CA ASP A 291 35.73 -25.16 -7.67
C ASP A 291 36.43 -26.12 -6.68
N THR A 292 37.50 -25.67 -6.02
CA THR A 292 38.21 -26.41 -4.98
C THR A 292 37.25 -26.89 -3.88
N ILE A 293 37.25 -28.20 -3.63
CA ILE A 293 36.45 -28.83 -2.57
C ILE A 293 37.13 -28.60 -1.20
N VAL A 294 36.39 -28.02 -0.25
CA VAL A 294 36.95 -27.64 1.08
C VAL A 294 37.04 -28.79 2.09
N GLY A 295 36.45 -29.94 1.78
CA GLY A 295 36.37 -31.08 2.68
C GLY A 295 35.37 -30.88 3.83
N GLU A 296 35.28 -31.88 4.70
CA GLU A 296 34.39 -31.84 5.86
C GLU A 296 34.80 -30.69 6.81
N HIS A 297 33.82 -29.89 7.25
CA HIS A 297 34.04 -28.71 8.10
C HIS A 297 35.09 -27.70 7.59
N GLY A 298 35.45 -27.75 6.30
CA GLY A 298 36.49 -26.89 5.74
C GLY A 298 37.91 -27.25 6.19
N ALA A 299 38.19 -28.54 6.43
CA ALA A 299 39.48 -29.03 6.93
C ALA A 299 40.70 -28.59 6.10
N SER A 300 40.54 -28.31 4.80
CA SER A 300 41.63 -27.84 3.94
C SER A 300 41.98 -26.35 4.08
N LEU A 301 41.20 -25.59 4.86
CA LEU A 301 41.34 -24.15 5.01
C LEU A 301 41.81 -23.77 6.42
N SER A 302 42.58 -22.69 6.55
CA SER A 302 42.92 -22.10 7.85
C SER A 302 41.68 -21.48 8.52
N GLY A 303 41.74 -21.24 9.84
CA GLY A 303 40.63 -20.62 10.58
C GLY A 303 40.19 -19.28 9.99
N GLY A 304 41.15 -18.39 9.70
CA GLY A 304 40.87 -17.10 9.06
C GLY A 304 40.32 -17.22 7.64
N GLN A 305 40.78 -18.21 6.84
CA GLN A 305 40.22 -18.47 5.51
C GLN A 305 38.76 -18.96 5.59
N ARG A 306 38.47 -19.92 6.47
CA ARG A 306 37.09 -20.40 6.71
C ARG A 306 36.17 -19.26 7.11
N GLN A 307 36.64 -18.39 7.99
CA GLN A 307 35.89 -17.24 8.41
C GLN A 307 35.63 -16.25 7.27
N ARG A 308 36.63 -15.91 6.44
CA ARG A 308 36.40 -15.04 5.28
C ARG A 308 35.43 -15.65 4.27
N VAL A 309 35.46 -16.96 4.07
CA VAL A 309 34.44 -17.66 3.27
C VAL A 309 33.05 -17.51 3.89
N ALA A 310 32.93 -17.62 5.21
CA ALA A 310 31.66 -17.39 5.91
C ALA A 310 31.17 -15.93 5.83
N ILE A 311 32.09 -14.95 5.87
CA ILE A 311 31.78 -13.54 5.61
C ILE A 311 31.26 -13.38 4.18
N ALA A 312 31.94 -13.94 3.18
CA ALA A 312 31.46 -13.90 1.79
C ALA A 312 30.06 -14.52 1.65
N ARG A 313 29.80 -15.66 2.32
CA ARG A 313 28.48 -16.31 2.40
C ARG A 313 27.42 -15.40 3.02
N ALA A 314 27.75 -14.66 4.07
CA ALA A 314 26.82 -13.72 4.69
C ALA A 314 26.53 -12.52 3.79
N LEU A 315 27.52 -12.06 3.00
CA LEU A 315 27.41 -10.88 2.15
C LEU A 315 26.74 -11.12 0.79
N ILE A 316 26.73 -12.37 0.29
CA ILE A 316 26.21 -12.66 -1.06
C ILE A 316 24.75 -12.22 -1.27
N GLY A 317 23.94 -12.21 -0.19
CA GLY A 317 22.54 -11.84 -0.23
C GLY A 317 22.24 -10.34 -0.16
N ASP A 318 23.25 -9.46 -0.17
CA ASP A 318 23.12 -8.02 0.14
C ASP A 318 22.25 -7.77 1.39
N PRO A 319 22.62 -8.33 2.56
CA PRO A 319 21.77 -8.29 3.74
C PRO A 319 21.63 -6.86 4.28
N ARG A 320 20.42 -6.53 4.77
CA ARG A 320 20.13 -5.22 5.40
C ARG A 320 20.52 -5.18 6.87
N ILE A 321 20.68 -6.35 7.49
CA ILE A 321 21.17 -6.52 8.86
C ILE A 321 22.31 -7.54 8.79
N LEU A 322 23.48 -7.18 9.30
CA LEU A 322 24.65 -8.06 9.35
C LEU A 322 25.03 -8.31 10.82
N ILE A 323 25.13 -9.58 11.20
CA ILE A 323 25.42 -10.01 12.56
C ILE A 323 26.78 -10.72 12.59
N PHE A 324 27.69 -10.26 13.45
CA PHE A 324 28.94 -10.93 13.76
C PHE A 324 28.91 -11.45 15.20
N ASP A 325 28.85 -12.77 15.38
CA ASP A 325 28.87 -13.42 16.69
C ASP A 325 30.30 -13.92 16.98
N GLU A 326 31.05 -13.17 17.78
CA GLU A 326 32.45 -13.45 18.15
C GLU A 326 33.43 -13.65 16.97
N ALA A 327 33.10 -13.10 15.79
CA ALA A 327 33.88 -13.33 14.58
C ALA A 327 35.34 -12.84 14.69
N THR A 328 35.66 -11.80 15.44
CA THR A 328 37.03 -11.24 15.44
C THR A 328 38.07 -12.08 16.21
N SER A 329 37.67 -13.08 17.00
CA SER A 329 38.63 -13.82 17.85
C SER A 329 39.58 -14.75 17.08
N ALA A 330 39.29 -15.07 15.82
CA ALA A 330 40.06 -15.99 14.99
C ALA A 330 40.79 -15.32 13.81
N LEU A 331 40.79 -13.98 13.75
CA LEU A 331 41.46 -13.23 12.69
C LEU A 331 42.86 -12.80 13.13
N ASP A 332 43.85 -13.08 12.29
CA ASP A 332 45.17 -12.43 12.38
C ASP A 332 45.01 -10.91 12.18
N TYR A 333 45.87 -10.09 12.79
CA TYR A 333 45.81 -8.60 12.76
C TYR A 333 45.68 -7.99 11.34
N GLU A 334 46.32 -8.60 10.33
CA GLU A 334 46.19 -8.24 8.92
C GLU A 334 44.75 -8.42 8.39
N SER A 335 44.07 -9.47 8.84
CA SER A 335 42.73 -9.86 8.38
C SER A 335 41.61 -9.03 9.03
N GLU A 336 41.77 -8.62 10.29
CA GLU A 336 40.83 -7.70 10.97
C GLU A 336 40.69 -6.38 10.21
N ARG A 337 41.81 -5.85 9.70
CA ARG A 337 41.84 -4.59 8.96
C ARG A 337 41.08 -4.69 7.64
N VAL A 338 41.20 -5.82 6.93
CA VAL A 338 40.48 -6.07 5.66
C VAL A 338 38.98 -6.22 5.90
N VAL A 339 38.56 -6.93 6.96
CA VAL A 339 37.14 -7.09 7.30
C VAL A 339 36.53 -5.76 7.75
N GLN A 340 37.23 -4.99 8.59
CA GLN A 340 36.78 -3.65 8.98
C GLN A 340 36.70 -2.70 7.77
N GLN A 341 37.71 -2.71 6.90
CA GLN A 341 37.70 -1.93 5.67
C GLN A 341 36.57 -2.35 4.73
N ALA A 342 36.28 -3.65 4.60
CA ALA A 342 35.14 -4.13 3.81
C ALA A 342 33.80 -3.62 4.35
N SER A 343 33.58 -3.68 5.66
CA SER A 343 32.36 -3.14 6.29
C SER A 343 32.25 -1.61 6.15
N VAL A 344 33.37 -0.88 6.21
CA VAL A 344 33.40 0.58 6.00
C VAL A 344 33.17 0.91 4.52
N LEU A 345 33.77 0.16 3.60
CA LEU A 345 33.61 0.32 2.15
C LEU A 345 32.18 0.04 1.69
N GLN A 346 31.47 -0.90 2.31
CA GLN A 346 30.04 -1.09 2.05
C GLN A 346 29.21 0.11 2.50
N HIS A 347 29.53 0.70 3.66
CA HIS A 347 28.82 1.89 4.14
C HIS A 347 29.03 3.08 3.21
N THR A 348 30.27 3.33 2.77
CA THR A 348 30.58 4.42 1.83
C THR A 348 30.04 4.16 0.43
N ALA A 349 30.15 2.95 -0.10
CA ALA A 349 29.61 2.61 -1.42
C ALA A 349 28.07 2.68 -1.46
N ALA A 350 27.38 2.20 -0.41
CA ALA A 350 25.93 2.31 -0.28
C ALA A 350 25.48 3.78 -0.13
N GLN A 351 26.25 4.59 0.61
CA GLN A 351 26.00 6.03 0.71
C GLN A 351 26.22 6.76 -0.62
N GLU A 352 27.25 6.39 -1.38
CA GLU A 352 27.51 6.96 -2.71
C GLU A 352 26.43 6.57 -3.73
N GLU A 353 25.95 5.32 -3.72
CA GLU A 353 24.87 4.90 -4.60
C GLU A 353 23.54 5.58 -4.23
N ALA A 354 23.24 5.70 -2.93
CA ALA A 354 22.08 6.45 -2.44
C ALA A 354 22.16 7.94 -2.80
N ARG A 355 23.36 8.53 -2.72
CA ARG A 355 23.62 9.90 -3.15
C ARG A 355 23.41 10.06 -4.65
N ARG A 356 23.92 9.14 -5.48
CA ARG A 356 23.71 9.15 -6.93
C ARG A 356 22.23 9.05 -7.29
N ARG A 357 21.47 8.12 -6.69
CA ARG A 357 20.01 8.02 -6.90
C ARG A 357 19.29 9.30 -6.50
N ARG A 358 19.68 9.92 -5.38
CA ARG A 358 19.11 11.20 -4.92
C ARG A 358 19.43 12.34 -5.88
N GLU A 359 20.66 12.43 -6.39
CA GLU A 359 21.06 13.42 -7.38
C GLU A 359 20.31 13.24 -8.70
N THR A 360 20.09 12.00 -9.16
CA THR A 360 19.27 11.71 -10.36
C THR A 360 17.82 12.17 -10.19
N VAL A 361 17.18 11.86 -9.06
CA VAL A 361 15.80 12.28 -8.77
C VAL A 361 15.69 13.80 -8.67
N VAL A 362 16.66 14.47 -8.04
CA VAL A 362 16.71 15.94 -7.96
C VAL A 362 16.87 16.57 -9.34
N ALA A 363 17.72 16.00 -10.20
CA ALA A 363 17.89 16.46 -11.58
C ALA A 363 16.59 16.30 -12.40
N GLN A 364 15.91 15.16 -12.27
CA GLN A 364 14.63 14.90 -12.94
C GLN A 364 13.53 15.88 -12.50
N ASN A 365 13.41 16.13 -11.19
CA ASN A 365 12.46 17.11 -10.66
C ASN A 365 12.80 18.55 -11.10
N ARG A 366 14.09 18.88 -11.24
CA ARG A 366 14.52 20.19 -11.72
C ARG A 366 14.15 20.42 -13.19
N CYS A 367 14.31 19.40 -14.05
CA CYS A 367 13.86 19.49 -15.44
C CYS A 367 12.35 19.66 -15.53
N ALA A 368 11.56 18.84 -14.82
CA ALA A 368 10.10 18.94 -14.82
C ALA A 368 9.60 20.33 -14.34
N MET A 369 10.26 20.92 -13.35
CA MET A 369 9.96 22.28 -12.87
C MET A 369 10.27 23.36 -13.91
N LEU A 370 11.37 23.21 -14.68
CA LEU A 370 11.73 24.15 -15.73
C LEU A 370 10.74 24.09 -16.91
N ASP A 371 10.28 22.90 -17.27
CA ASP A 371 9.27 22.71 -18.34
C ASP A 371 7.93 23.36 -17.95
N LEU A 372 7.47 23.15 -16.71
CA LEU A 372 6.26 23.80 -16.18
C LEU A 372 6.40 25.33 -16.14
N GLN A 373 7.59 25.84 -15.81
CA GLN A 373 7.85 27.28 -15.79
C GLN A 373 7.88 27.88 -17.20
N GLN A 374 8.36 27.15 -18.21
CA GLN A 374 8.29 27.56 -19.60
C GLN A 374 6.86 27.60 -20.13
N GLU A 375 6.03 26.59 -19.84
CA GLU A 375 4.61 26.60 -20.20
C GLU A 375 3.84 27.77 -19.56
N ALA A 376 4.10 28.04 -18.27
CA ALA A 376 3.48 29.16 -17.57
C ALA A 376 3.87 30.51 -18.19
N ASN A 377 5.14 30.69 -18.57
CA ASN A 377 5.61 31.91 -19.23
C ASN A 377 5.01 32.07 -20.63
N GLN A 378 4.86 30.99 -21.41
CA GLN A 378 4.20 31.06 -22.71
C GLN A 378 2.72 31.49 -22.58
N LYS A 379 1.99 30.91 -21.61
CA LYS A 379 0.60 31.31 -21.33
C LYS A 379 0.50 32.78 -20.89
N ALA A 380 1.45 33.27 -20.08
CA ALA A 380 1.48 34.66 -19.65
C ALA A 380 1.69 35.64 -20.82
N VAL A 381 2.54 35.28 -21.80
CA VAL A 381 2.76 36.09 -23.00
C VAL A 381 1.49 36.16 -23.87
N ILE A 382 0.80 35.03 -24.06
CA ILE A 382 -0.45 34.98 -24.84
C ILE A 382 -1.54 35.83 -24.17
N LEU A 383 -1.72 35.68 -22.85
CA LEU A 383 -2.68 36.49 -22.08
C LEU A 383 -2.35 37.99 -22.11
N GLY A 384 -1.06 38.35 -22.10
CA GLY A 384 -0.62 39.74 -22.25
C GLY A 384 -0.98 40.35 -23.62
N GLN A 385 -0.89 39.56 -24.70
CA GLN A 385 -1.29 39.99 -26.04
C GLN A 385 -2.80 40.15 -26.20
N GLU A 386 -3.60 39.27 -25.60
CA GLU A 386 -5.07 39.41 -25.59
C GLU A 386 -5.52 40.63 -24.78
N LEU A 387 -4.88 40.89 -23.65
CA LEU A 387 -5.20 42.05 -22.80
C LEU A 387 -4.86 43.38 -23.49
N ALA A 388 -3.75 43.42 -24.24
CA ALA A 388 -3.40 44.58 -25.07
C ALA A 388 -4.42 44.82 -26.21
N LYS A 389 -4.90 43.76 -26.87
CA LYS A 389 -5.98 43.85 -27.88
C LYS A 389 -7.29 44.35 -27.27
N ALA A 390 -7.69 43.82 -26.12
CA ALA A 390 -8.91 44.23 -25.42
C ALA A 390 -8.86 45.71 -24.98
N HIS A 391 -7.72 46.18 -24.47
CA HIS A 391 -7.52 47.59 -24.13
C HIS A 391 -7.58 48.51 -25.35
N HIS A 392 -7.02 48.08 -26.49
CA HIS A 392 -7.08 48.89 -27.70
C HIS A 392 -8.51 49.00 -28.24
N GLN A 393 -9.29 47.91 -28.19
CA GLN A 393 -10.67 47.88 -28.64
C GLN A 393 -11.59 48.75 -27.76
N LYS A 394 -11.39 48.75 -26.44
CA LYS A 394 -12.10 49.61 -25.48
C LYS A 394 -11.86 51.09 -25.72
N LYS A 395 -10.63 51.47 -26.11
CA LYS A 395 -10.26 52.87 -26.42
C LYS A 395 -10.91 53.40 -27.71
N LEU A 396 -11.29 52.51 -28.63
CA LEU A 396 -11.89 52.86 -29.93
C LEU A 396 -13.43 52.86 -29.92
N THR A 397 -14.08 52.40 -28.84
CA THR A 397 -15.55 52.26 -28.77
C THR A 397 -16.25 53.08 -27.68
N SER A 398 -15.52 53.82 -26.83
CA SER A 398 -16.15 54.67 -25.79
C SER A 398 -16.32 56.13 -26.25
N LEU A 399 -17.57 56.58 -26.37
CA LEU A 399 -17.94 57.98 -26.61
C LEU A 399 -18.55 58.53 -25.31
N ASN A 400 -17.85 59.45 -24.65
CA ASN A 400 -18.28 60.02 -23.37
C ASN A 400 -19.03 61.34 -23.59
N ALA A 401 -20.24 61.46 -23.06
CA ALA A 401 -21.00 62.71 -23.09
C ALA A 401 -20.36 63.77 -22.16
N PRO A 402 -20.32 65.06 -22.57
CA PRO A 402 -19.64 66.11 -21.81
C PRO A 402 -20.41 66.59 -20.56
N VAL A 403 -21.72 66.32 -20.45
CA VAL A 403 -22.58 66.72 -19.32
C VAL A 403 -23.53 65.58 -18.96
N ALA A 404 -23.80 65.40 -17.67
CA ALA A 404 -24.78 64.42 -17.18
C ALA A 404 -26.21 64.84 -17.55
N GLY A 405 -26.92 63.97 -18.28
CA GLY A 405 -28.27 64.22 -18.77
C GLY A 405 -28.79 63.05 -19.60
N THR A 406 -30.04 63.14 -20.06
CA THR A 406 -30.67 62.10 -20.89
C THR A 406 -30.42 62.40 -22.37
N VAL A 407 -29.91 61.43 -23.13
CA VAL A 407 -29.67 61.56 -24.58
C VAL A 407 -31.01 61.49 -25.31
N GLN A 408 -31.42 62.58 -25.94
CA GLN A 408 -32.70 62.70 -26.63
C GLN A 408 -32.60 62.24 -28.08
N GLN A 409 -31.46 62.48 -28.73
CA GLN A 409 -31.21 62.04 -30.10
C GLN A 409 -29.74 61.69 -30.28
N LEU A 410 -29.48 60.56 -30.93
CA LEU A 410 -28.15 60.08 -31.29
C LEU A 410 -28.16 59.74 -32.78
N ALA A 411 -27.38 60.47 -33.58
CA ALA A 411 -27.27 60.20 -35.01
C ALA A 411 -26.26 59.05 -35.23
N VAL A 412 -26.76 57.86 -35.55
CA VAL A 412 -25.92 56.68 -35.81
C VAL A 412 -25.70 56.55 -37.32
N HIS A 413 -24.43 56.59 -37.76
CA HIS A 413 -24.03 56.40 -39.15
C HIS A 413 -23.31 55.06 -39.34
N THR A 414 -23.59 54.38 -40.44
CA THR A 414 -22.91 53.13 -40.84
C THR A 414 -21.47 53.41 -41.31
N VAL A 415 -20.59 52.43 -41.12
CA VAL A 415 -19.16 52.52 -41.50
C VAL A 415 -19.02 52.90 -42.97
N GLY A 416 -18.44 54.08 -43.24
CA GLY A 416 -18.20 54.62 -44.60
C GLY A 416 -18.99 55.89 -44.97
N GLY A 417 -19.92 56.36 -44.14
CA GLY A 417 -20.65 57.62 -44.37
C GLY A 417 -19.85 58.88 -44.01
N VAL A 418 -19.93 59.93 -44.84
CA VAL A 418 -19.26 61.23 -44.59
C VAL A 418 -20.13 62.10 -43.69
N VAL A 419 -19.60 62.51 -42.54
CA VAL A 419 -20.26 63.46 -41.61
C VAL A 419 -19.85 64.88 -41.98
N THR A 420 -20.83 65.76 -42.25
CA THR A 420 -20.56 67.17 -42.55
C THR A 420 -20.38 68.02 -41.29
N PRO A 421 -19.51 69.05 -41.28
CA PRO A 421 -19.04 69.74 -40.06
C PRO A 421 -20.09 70.48 -39.21
N ALA A 422 -21.35 70.57 -39.63
CA ALA A 422 -22.40 71.30 -38.93
C ALA A 422 -23.56 70.42 -38.43
N GLN A 423 -23.45 69.09 -38.55
CA GLN A 423 -24.53 68.16 -38.18
C GLN A 423 -24.40 67.73 -36.71
N SER A 424 -25.45 67.94 -35.91
CA SER A 424 -25.48 67.60 -34.48
C SER A 424 -25.53 66.08 -34.28
N LEU A 425 -24.49 65.52 -33.65
CA LEU A 425 -24.33 64.07 -33.44
C LEU A 425 -25.04 63.53 -32.19
N MET A 426 -25.21 64.36 -31.16
CA MET A 426 -25.85 64.00 -29.89
C MET A 426 -26.55 65.23 -29.29
N VAL A 427 -27.83 65.09 -28.94
CA VAL A 427 -28.61 66.13 -28.21
C VAL A 427 -28.92 65.61 -26.82
N ILE A 428 -28.56 66.37 -25.78
CA ILE A 428 -28.66 65.97 -24.36
C ILE A 428 -29.52 66.97 -23.60
N VAL A 429 -30.50 66.48 -22.85
CA VAL A 429 -31.29 67.28 -21.89
C VAL A 429 -30.64 67.18 -20.50
N PRO A 430 -30.17 68.29 -19.89
CA PRO A 430 -29.51 68.26 -18.58
C PRO A 430 -30.47 67.90 -17.43
N ALA A 431 -29.98 67.15 -16.43
CA ALA A 431 -30.82 66.58 -15.36
C ALA A 431 -31.38 67.59 -14.31
N ASN A 432 -30.90 68.84 -14.26
CA ASN A 432 -31.21 69.81 -13.20
C ASN A 432 -32.14 70.97 -13.64
N GLN A 433 -32.90 70.84 -14.73
CA GLN A 433 -33.86 71.87 -15.16
C GLN A 433 -35.29 71.53 -14.72
N PRO A 434 -36.10 72.52 -14.26
CA PRO A 434 -37.49 72.29 -13.91
C PRO A 434 -38.28 71.84 -15.15
N ILE A 435 -39.09 70.78 -15.00
CA ILE A 435 -39.87 70.23 -16.10
C ILE A 435 -41.06 71.13 -16.37
N GLU A 436 -41.08 71.71 -17.57
CA GLU A 436 -42.20 72.50 -18.10
C GLU A 436 -42.96 71.67 -19.13
N VAL A 437 -44.28 71.80 -19.07
CA VAL A 437 -45.23 71.11 -19.92
C VAL A 437 -45.89 72.14 -20.82
N GLU A 438 -46.01 71.84 -22.11
CA GLU A 438 -46.83 72.61 -23.04
C GLU A 438 -48.16 71.88 -23.25
N ALA A 439 -49.27 72.56 -22.99
CA ALA A 439 -50.63 72.05 -23.20
C ALA A 439 -51.39 72.99 -24.13
N MET A 440 -52.36 72.46 -24.87
CA MET A 440 -53.15 73.23 -25.83
C MET A 440 -54.55 73.52 -25.26
N LEU A 441 -54.94 74.79 -25.27
CA LEU A 441 -56.23 75.31 -24.81
C LEU A 441 -57.13 75.60 -26.01
N GLU A 442 -58.40 75.21 -25.95
CA GLU A 442 -59.39 75.56 -26.97
C GLU A 442 -59.85 77.02 -26.82
N ASN A 443 -60.15 77.70 -27.94
CA ASN A 443 -60.54 79.13 -27.95
C ASN A 443 -61.63 79.50 -26.92
N LYS A 444 -62.61 78.61 -26.71
CA LYS A 444 -63.70 78.81 -25.74
C LYS A 444 -63.25 78.88 -24.28
N ASP A 445 -62.07 78.36 -23.96
CA ASP A 445 -61.58 78.21 -22.58
C ASP A 445 -60.44 79.21 -22.24
N VAL A 446 -59.85 79.89 -23.23
CA VAL A 446 -58.73 80.84 -23.05
C VAL A 446 -59.07 81.96 -22.05
N GLY A 447 -60.30 82.48 -22.11
CA GLY A 447 -60.75 83.57 -21.23
C GLY A 447 -60.90 83.18 -19.75
N PHE A 448 -60.82 81.88 -19.42
CA PHE A 448 -61.05 81.35 -18.08
C PHE A 448 -59.81 80.73 -17.43
N VAL A 449 -58.68 80.72 -18.13
CA VAL A 449 -57.40 80.21 -17.62
C VAL A 449 -56.46 81.37 -17.37
N HIS A 450 -56.01 81.51 -16.12
CA HIS A 450 -55.15 82.61 -15.70
C HIS A 450 -53.79 82.11 -15.22
N ILE A 451 -52.77 82.95 -15.40
CA ILE A 451 -51.42 82.70 -14.87
C ILE A 451 -51.51 82.53 -13.35
N GLY A 452 -50.86 81.51 -12.81
CA GLY A 452 -50.89 81.17 -11.37
C GLY A 452 -52.01 80.22 -10.95
N GLN A 453 -52.93 79.86 -11.85
CA GLN A 453 -54.00 78.90 -11.55
C GLN A 453 -53.41 77.49 -11.37
N SER A 454 -53.89 76.78 -10.33
CA SER A 454 -53.47 75.41 -10.07
C SER A 454 -54.08 74.45 -11.09
N VAL A 455 -53.24 73.60 -11.67
CA VAL A 455 -53.61 72.63 -12.70
C VAL A 455 -53.21 71.24 -12.24
N THR A 456 -54.08 70.26 -12.45
CA THR A 456 -53.71 68.86 -12.24
C THR A 456 -53.40 68.25 -13.60
N VAL A 457 -52.14 67.88 -13.80
CA VAL A 457 -51.66 67.24 -15.04
C VAL A 457 -51.72 65.74 -14.88
N LYS A 458 -52.53 65.08 -15.73
CA LYS A 458 -52.57 63.63 -15.82
C LYS A 458 -51.51 63.17 -16.81
N VAL A 459 -50.66 62.26 -16.35
CA VAL A 459 -49.60 61.69 -17.19
C VAL A 459 -50.02 60.30 -17.63
N GLU A 460 -50.07 60.10 -18.94
CA GLU A 460 -50.46 58.85 -19.56
C GLU A 460 -49.19 58.01 -19.76
N THR A 461 -48.84 57.21 -18.76
CA THR A 461 -47.70 56.29 -18.83
C THR A 461 -48.08 54.99 -19.57
N PHE A 462 -47.11 54.39 -20.26
CA PHE A 462 -47.29 53.24 -21.15
C PHE A 462 -48.13 52.08 -20.57
N ASN A 463 -49.15 51.67 -21.33
CA ASN A 463 -49.89 50.40 -21.28
C ASN A 463 -50.17 49.78 -19.89
N PHE A 464 -50.71 50.54 -18.94
CA PHE A 464 -51.49 49.97 -17.84
C PHE A 464 -52.67 50.88 -17.47
N THR A 465 -53.79 50.28 -17.09
CA THR A 465 -55.15 50.81 -16.95
C THR A 465 -55.38 51.90 -15.88
N LYS A 466 -54.36 52.68 -15.46
CA LYS A 466 -54.52 53.73 -14.42
C LYS A 466 -53.63 54.96 -14.65
N TYR A 467 -54.21 56.14 -14.46
CA TYR A 467 -53.57 57.45 -14.60
C TYR A 467 -52.89 57.90 -13.30
N GLY A 468 -51.70 58.51 -13.42
CA GLY A 468 -51.05 59.25 -12.33
C GLY A 468 -51.23 60.76 -12.51
N THR A 469 -51.40 61.52 -11.43
CA THR A 469 -51.59 62.99 -11.47
C THR A 469 -50.46 63.73 -10.78
N VAL A 470 -49.99 64.82 -11.37
CA VAL A 470 -49.03 65.77 -10.75
C VAL A 470 -49.64 67.16 -10.78
N ASP A 471 -49.56 67.85 -9.65
CA ASP A 471 -49.99 69.23 -9.56
C ASP A 471 -48.95 70.17 -10.18
N GLY A 472 -49.45 71.15 -10.93
CA GLY A 472 -48.69 72.18 -11.60
C GLY A 472 -49.37 73.53 -11.51
N GLU A 473 -48.72 74.52 -12.11
CA GLU A 473 -49.18 75.90 -12.11
C GLU A 473 -48.99 76.50 -13.51
N VAL A 474 -50.02 77.20 -14.01
CA VAL A 474 -49.95 77.87 -15.32
C VAL A 474 -48.94 79.00 -15.25
N LEU A 475 -47.90 78.92 -16.08
CA LEU A 475 -46.88 79.97 -16.22
C LEU A 475 -47.29 81.04 -17.23
N SER A 476 -47.82 80.62 -18.37
CA SER A 476 -48.22 81.52 -19.44
C SER A 476 -49.29 80.90 -20.32
N VAL A 477 -50.14 81.75 -20.88
CA VAL A 477 -51.04 81.42 -21.98
C VAL A 477 -50.63 82.31 -23.15
N SER A 478 -50.33 81.71 -24.29
CA SER A 478 -49.96 82.44 -25.49
C SER A 478 -51.16 83.22 -26.02
N ASN A 479 -50.94 84.44 -26.52
CA ASN A 479 -51.97 85.20 -27.24
C ASN A 479 -52.04 84.81 -28.73
N ASP A 480 -51.07 84.05 -29.22
CA ASP A 480 -51.02 83.59 -30.60
C ASP A 480 -51.81 82.29 -30.73
N ALA A 481 -52.80 82.29 -31.62
CA ALA A 481 -53.63 81.13 -31.91
C ALA A 481 -53.01 80.26 -33.02
N ILE A 482 -53.04 78.96 -32.82
CA ILE A 482 -52.67 77.93 -33.79
C ILE A 482 -53.97 77.31 -34.32
N GLU A 483 -54.12 77.19 -35.63
CA GLU A 483 -55.31 76.60 -36.24
C GLU A 483 -55.18 75.07 -36.31
N ASP A 484 -56.06 74.35 -35.60
CA ASP A 484 -56.14 72.89 -35.61
C ASP A 484 -57.32 72.44 -36.49
N GLU A 485 -57.07 71.55 -37.44
CA GLU A 485 -58.05 71.08 -38.42
C GLU A 485 -59.32 70.45 -37.81
N LYS A 486 -59.27 69.96 -36.56
CA LYS A 486 -60.43 69.34 -35.87
C LYS A 486 -61.01 70.20 -34.75
N ARG A 487 -60.19 71.01 -34.07
CA ARG A 487 -60.60 71.76 -32.87
C ARG A 487 -60.72 73.27 -33.10
N GLY A 488 -60.34 73.77 -34.28
CA GLY A 488 -60.31 75.18 -34.59
C GLY A 488 -59.13 75.89 -33.94
N LEU A 489 -59.26 77.18 -33.63
CA LEU A 489 -58.21 77.96 -32.99
C LEU A 489 -57.89 77.42 -31.58
N ILE A 490 -56.65 77.03 -31.36
CA ILE A 490 -56.11 76.57 -30.09
C ILE A 490 -54.92 77.46 -29.66
N TYR A 491 -54.73 77.62 -28.36
CA TYR A 491 -53.71 78.49 -27.78
C TYR A 491 -52.78 77.66 -26.90
N SER A 492 -51.46 77.84 -27.03
CA SER A 492 -50.52 77.11 -26.21
C SER A 492 -50.42 77.71 -24.81
N THR A 493 -50.37 76.84 -23.79
CA THR A 493 -50.10 77.23 -22.41
C THR A 493 -48.93 76.43 -21.87
N ARG A 494 -48.06 77.11 -21.12
CA ARG A 494 -46.96 76.47 -20.40
C ARG A 494 -47.34 76.28 -18.95
N ILE A 495 -47.15 75.07 -18.45
CA ILE A 495 -47.45 74.66 -17.09
C ILE A 495 -46.16 74.17 -16.45
N ARG A 496 -45.80 74.75 -15.30
CA ARG A 496 -44.69 74.23 -14.50
C ARG A 496 -45.18 73.12 -13.59
N LEU A 497 -44.52 71.97 -13.63
CA LEU A 497 -44.81 70.89 -12.68
C LEU A 497 -44.11 71.18 -11.35
N LYS A 498 -44.80 70.91 -10.23
CA LYS A 498 -44.22 71.07 -8.88
C LYS A 498 -43.28 69.93 -8.49
N SER A 499 -43.27 68.84 -9.24
CA SER A 499 -42.43 67.67 -9.00
C SER A 499 -41.94 67.06 -10.32
N ASP A 500 -40.76 66.47 -10.28
CA ASP A 500 -40.10 65.72 -11.36
C ASP A 500 -40.45 64.22 -11.35
N HIS A 501 -41.31 63.79 -10.43
CA HIS A 501 -41.72 62.39 -10.29
C HIS A 501 -43.21 62.24 -9.96
N LEU A 502 -43.78 61.12 -10.38
CA LEU A 502 -45.13 60.67 -10.06
C LEU A 502 -45.09 59.67 -8.90
N LEU A 503 -46.14 59.66 -8.07
CA LEU A 503 -46.39 58.61 -7.09
C LEU A 503 -47.53 57.71 -7.59
N VAL A 504 -47.20 56.50 -8.00
CA VAL A 504 -48.19 55.49 -8.42
C VAL A 504 -48.07 54.30 -7.47
N ASN A 505 -49.14 53.98 -6.73
CA ASN A 505 -49.17 52.92 -5.72
C ASN A 505 -48.00 52.96 -4.70
N GLY A 506 -47.54 54.16 -4.34
CA GLY A 506 -46.45 54.36 -3.37
C GLY A 506 -45.03 54.26 -3.94
N GLN A 507 -44.84 54.01 -5.24
CA GLN A 507 -43.54 54.07 -5.90
C GLN A 507 -43.33 55.38 -6.66
N ARG A 508 -42.11 55.93 -6.56
CA ARG A 508 -41.68 57.13 -7.29
C ARG A 508 -41.24 56.75 -8.71
N VAL A 509 -41.91 57.32 -9.71
CA VAL A 509 -41.59 57.16 -11.13
C VAL A 509 -41.11 58.51 -11.69
N ALA A 510 -39.89 58.57 -12.22
CA ALA A 510 -39.33 59.81 -12.77
C ALA A 510 -40.01 60.18 -14.10
N LEU A 511 -40.30 61.47 -14.28
CA LEU A 511 -40.83 62.02 -15.52
C LEU A 511 -39.69 62.21 -16.54
N SER A 512 -39.91 61.80 -17.79
CA SER A 512 -38.94 61.97 -18.88
C SER A 512 -39.54 62.78 -20.05
N PRO A 513 -38.73 63.58 -20.78
CA PRO A 513 -39.21 64.31 -21.95
C PRO A 513 -39.86 63.38 -23.00
N GLY A 514 -40.97 63.81 -23.61
CA GLY A 514 -41.68 63.06 -24.66
C GLY A 514 -42.84 62.17 -24.19
N MET A 515 -43.17 62.15 -22.88
CA MET A 515 -44.37 61.47 -22.38
C MET A 515 -45.66 62.19 -22.80
N SER A 516 -46.70 61.43 -23.15
CA SER A 516 -48.03 61.98 -23.46
C SER A 516 -48.75 62.36 -22.17
N ILE A 517 -49.39 63.52 -22.18
CA ILE A 517 -49.99 64.14 -21.00
C ILE A 517 -51.28 64.83 -21.37
N THR A 518 -52.22 64.83 -20.42
CA THR A 518 -53.50 65.52 -20.52
C THR A 518 -53.65 66.42 -19.29
N ALA A 519 -53.73 67.73 -19.49
CA ALA A 519 -53.89 68.70 -18.40
C ALA A 519 -55.37 68.99 -18.13
N GLU A 520 -55.82 68.81 -16.89
CA GLU A 520 -57.18 69.18 -16.48
C GLU A 520 -57.12 70.47 -15.64
N ILE A 521 -57.65 71.56 -16.22
CA ILE A 521 -57.73 72.86 -15.57
C ILE A 521 -59.15 73.08 -15.08
N LYS A 522 -59.31 73.31 -13.78
CA LYS A 522 -60.63 73.50 -13.16
C LYS A 522 -61.10 74.93 -13.44
N THR A 523 -62.10 75.09 -14.30
CA THR A 523 -62.74 76.38 -14.63
C THR A 523 -63.98 76.62 -13.75
N ASP A 524 -64.24 77.88 -13.38
CA ASP A 524 -65.36 78.24 -12.47
C ASP A 524 -66.77 77.96 -13.07
N GLN A 525 -67.79 77.83 -12.20
CA GLN A 525 -69.15 77.37 -12.55
C GLN A 525 -69.79 78.16 -13.70
N ARG A 526 -70.06 77.49 -14.82
CA ARG A 526 -70.76 78.04 -16.00
C ARG A 526 -72.28 77.96 -15.83
N ARG A 527 -73.01 79.03 -16.22
CA ARG A 527 -74.48 79.03 -16.27
C ARG A 527 -74.94 78.24 -17.50
N VAL A 528 -75.87 77.29 -17.32
CA VAL A 528 -76.33 76.34 -18.37
C VAL A 528 -76.78 77.02 -19.67
N ILE A 529 -77.26 78.26 -19.58
CA ILE A 529 -77.79 79.00 -20.74
C ILE A 529 -76.72 79.33 -21.80
N ASP A 530 -75.44 79.45 -21.41
CA ASP A 530 -74.35 79.75 -22.34
C ASP A 530 -74.00 78.56 -23.25
N TYR A 531 -74.31 77.33 -22.82
CA TYR A 531 -74.06 76.11 -23.61
C TYR A 531 -75.07 75.95 -24.76
N PHE A 532 -76.30 76.44 -24.58
CA PHE A 532 -77.34 76.39 -25.61
C PHE A 532 -77.17 77.46 -26.68
N LEU A 533 -76.51 78.57 -26.37
CA LEU A 533 -76.31 79.70 -27.29
C LEU A 533 -74.98 79.61 -28.07
N SER A 534 -74.07 78.70 -27.72
CA SER A 534 -72.78 78.53 -28.41
C SER A 534 -72.91 78.17 -29.91
N PRO A 535 -73.87 77.34 -30.37
CA PRO A 535 -74.00 77.04 -31.80
C PRO A 535 -74.52 78.23 -32.62
N LEU A 536 -75.35 79.09 -32.01
CA LEU A 536 -75.93 80.27 -32.66
C LEU A 536 -74.90 81.39 -32.85
N ARG A 537 -73.96 81.56 -31.90
CA ARG A 537 -72.86 82.53 -32.06
C ARG A 537 -71.87 82.11 -33.15
N GLN A 538 -71.59 80.82 -33.27
CA GLN A 538 -70.64 80.31 -34.27
C GLN A 538 -71.13 80.54 -35.71
N HIS A 539 -72.45 80.46 -35.96
CA HIS A 539 -73.04 80.81 -37.26
C HIS A 539 -73.06 82.33 -37.56
N ILE A 540 -73.12 83.19 -36.54
CA ILE A 540 -73.10 84.65 -36.77
C ILE A 540 -71.70 85.11 -37.19
N ASP A 541 -70.64 84.56 -36.59
CA ASP A 541 -69.25 84.92 -36.91
C ASP A 541 -68.77 84.39 -38.29
N GLU A 542 -69.29 83.25 -38.76
CA GLU A 542 -69.05 82.77 -40.14
C GLU A 542 -69.72 83.68 -41.19
N SER A 543 -70.92 84.22 -40.91
CA SER A 543 -71.63 85.10 -41.85
C SER A 543 -70.98 86.48 -42.02
N LEU A 544 -70.14 86.90 -41.07
CA LEU A 544 -69.43 88.19 -41.12
C LEU A 544 -68.07 88.09 -41.83
N ARG A 545 -67.56 86.89 -42.12
CA ARG A 545 -66.34 86.66 -42.92
C ARG A 545 -66.58 86.54 -44.43
N GLU A 546 -67.82 86.38 -44.87
CA GLU A 546 -68.21 86.39 -46.30
C GLU A 546 -68.69 87.77 -46.82
N ARG A 547 -68.24 88.88 -46.20
CA ARG A 547 -68.38 90.24 -46.75
C ARG A 547 -67.12 91.07 -46.65
#